data_AF-A0A9E5T981-F1
#
_entry.id   AF-A0A9E5T981-F1
#
_cell.length_a   1.000
_cell.length_b   1.000
_cell.length_c   1.000
_cell.angle_alpha   90.00
_cell.angle_beta   90.00
_cell.angle_gamma   90.00
#
_symmetry.space_group_name_H-M   'P 1'
#
loop_
_entity.id
_entity.type
_entity.pdbx_description
1 polymer ?
#
loop_
_entity_poly.entity_id
_entity_poly.type
_entity_poly.pdbx_seq_one_letter_code
_entity_poly.pdbx_strand_id
1 'polypeptide(L)'
;MQSRYDEIKALDAEVLGISADTPTENQDFSQAAKIEFPLLSDQDGQAMDAFGLRHSGASLDGGDIARPAVFLVDREGKIAWRMLTPNLRVRVRPETVVAQLAQMH
;
A
#
# COMPACT_ATOMS: atom_id res chain seq x y z
N MET A 1 -4.33 -5.94 -5.06
CA MET A 1 -5.38 -4.92 -5.08
C MET A 1 -6.03 -4.82 -6.45
N GLN A 2 -5.26 -4.72 -7.55
CA GLN A 2 -5.78 -4.57 -8.92
C GLN A 2 -6.98 -5.49 -9.27
N SER A 3 -6.94 -6.77 -8.90
CA SER A 3 -8.00 -7.75 -9.18
C SER A 3 -9.37 -7.47 -8.55
N ARG A 4 -9.47 -6.50 -7.63
CA ARG A 4 -10.70 -6.04 -6.98
C ARG A 4 -10.79 -4.51 -6.92
N TYR A 5 -10.04 -3.81 -7.77
CA TYR A 5 -9.97 -2.35 -7.70
C TYR A 5 -11.33 -1.68 -7.97
N ASP A 6 -12.09 -2.18 -8.95
CA ASP A 6 -13.44 -1.66 -9.21
C ASP A 6 -14.42 -1.88 -8.06
N GLU A 7 -14.31 -3.01 -7.35
CA GLU A 7 -15.13 -3.28 -6.16
C GLU A 7 -14.76 -2.36 -5.00
N ILE A 8 -13.47 -2.07 -4.81
CA ILE A 8 -13.00 -1.11 -3.81
C ILE A 8 -13.53 0.29 -4.13
N LYS A 9 -13.46 0.74 -5.39
CA LYS A 9 -14.05 2.04 -5.82
C LYS A 9 -15.57 2.08 -5.64
N ALA A 10 -16.26 0.98 -5.88
CA ALA A 10 -17.72 0.90 -5.67
C ALA A 10 -18.12 1.07 -4.20
N LEU A 11 -17.20 0.85 -3.25
CA LEU A 11 -17.35 1.14 -1.83
C LEU A 11 -16.94 2.57 -1.46
N ASP A 12 -16.79 3.46 -2.44
CA ASP A 12 -16.37 4.87 -2.28
C ASP A 12 -15.02 5.01 -1.56
N ALA A 13 -14.09 4.10 -1.91
CA ALA A 13 -12.73 4.05 -1.40
C ALA A 13 -11.69 4.07 -2.54
N GLU A 14 -10.51 4.59 -2.26
CA GLU A 14 -9.38 4.67 -3.19
C GLU A 14 -8.20 3.82 -2.68
N VAL A 15 -7.44 3.23 -3.60
CA VAL A 15 -6.21 2.49 -3.31
C VAL A 15 -5.01 3.36 -3.62
N LEU A 16 -4.12 3.55 -2.66
CA LEU A 16 -2.82 4.18 -2.89
C LEU A 16 -1.71 3.16 -2.63
N GLY A 17 -0.96 2.79 -3.67
CA GLY A 17 0.27 2.02 -3.50
C GLY A 17 1.41 2.95 -3.09
N ILE A 18 2.19 2.58 -2.09
CA ILE A 18 3.34 3.39 -1.62
C ILE A 18 4.56 2.49 -1.53
N SER A 19 5.67 2.91 -2.12
CA SER A 19 6.96 2.19 -2.07
C SER A 19 8.14 3.16 -2.00
N ALA A 20 9.33 2.64 -1.68
CA ALA A 20 10.57 3.41 -1.69
C ALA A 20 11.05 3.76 -3.12
N ASP A 21 10.41 3.19 -4.15
CA ASP A 21 10.81 3.35 -5.54
C ASP A 21 10.59 4.79 -6.00
N THR A 22 11.41 5.24 -6.95
CA THR A 22 11.29 6.57 -7.56
C THR A 22 9.96 6.75 -8.30
N PRO A 23 9.52 7.99 -8.57
CA PRO A 23 8.36 8.23 -9.42
C PRO A 23 8.48 7.57 -10.82
N THR A 24 9.69 7.54 -11.39
CA THR A 24 9.95 6.91 -12.70
C THR A 24 9.80 5.40 -12.63
N GLU A 25 10.39 4.73 -11.63
CA GLU A 25 10.27 3.27 -11.46
C GLU A 25 8.81 2.87 -11.20
N ASN A 26 8.08 3.63 -10.39
CA ASN A 26 6.64 3.43 -10.17
C ASN A 26 5.84 3.61 -11.45
N GLN A 27 6.16 4.61 -12.28
CA GLN A 27 5.50 4.83 -13.56
C GLN A 27 5.74 3.67 -14.54
N ASP A 28 6.99 3.21 -14.67
CA ASP A 28 7.36 2.10 -15.52
C ASP A 28 6.66 0.80 -15.08
N PHE A 29 6.66 0.54 -13.76
CA PHE A 29 5.94 -0.60 -13.19
C PHE A 29 4.43 -0.51 -13.42
N SER A 30 3.83 0.68 -13.20
CA SER A 30 2.40 0.89 -13.42
C SER A 30 1.99 0.59 -14.86
N GLN A 31 2.79 1.01 -15.84
CA GLN A 31 2.51 0.76 -17.26
C GLN A 31 2.68 -0.72 -17.60
N ALA A 32 3.78 -1.33 -17.17
CA ALA A 32 4.09 -2.73 -17.45
C ALA A 32 3.06 -3.69 -16.84
N ALA A 33 2.69 -3.46 -15.58
CA ALA A 33 1.73 -4.28 -14.85
C ALA A 33 0.27 -3.85 -15.03
N LYS A 34 0.01 -2.77 -15.80
CA LYS A 34 -1.32 -2.18 -16.03
C LYS A 34 -2.06 -1.90 -14.72
N ILE A 35 -1.34 -1.27 -13.79
CA ILE A 35 -1.92 -0.81 -12.53
C ILE A 35 -2.77 0.42 -12.79
N GLU A 36 -4.00 0.41 -12.28
CA GLU A 36 -4.98 1.48 -12.52
C GLU A 36 -5.15 2.42 -11.33
N PHE A 37 -4.59 2.06 -10.17
CA PHE A 37 -4.60 2.90 -8.98
C PHE A 37 -3.27 3.67 -8.83
N PRO A 38 -3.27 4.85 -8.17
CA PRO A 38 -2.05 5.63 -8.00
C PRO A 38 -0.95 4.88 -7.24
N LEU A 39 0.29 5.00 -7.75
CA LEU A 39 1.51 4.59 -7.06
C LEU A 39 2.28 5.85 -6.64
N LEU A 40 2.54 5.98 -5.35
CA LEU A 40 3.25 7.09 -4.74
C LEU A 40 4.66 6.66 -4.35
N SER A 41 5.61 7.56 -4.57
CA SER A 41 7.00 7.38 -4.17
C SER A 41 7.22 7.91 -2.75
N ASP A 42 7.84 7.07 -1.91
CA ASP A 42 8.35 7.39 -0.58
C ASP A 42 9.88 7.24 -0.57
N GLN A 43 10.54 7.80 -1.59
CA GLN A 43 12.00 7.69 -1.77
C GLN A 43 12.79 8.26 -0.56
N ASP A 44 12.24 9.30 0.09
CA ASP A 44 12.83 9.89 1.30
C ASP A 44 12.51 9.07 2.58
N GLY A 45 11.61 8.09 2.49
CA GLY A 45 11.20 7.22 3.58
C GLY A 45 10.37 7.88 4.68
N GLN A 46 9.77 9.04 4.41
CA GLN A 46 8.97 9.78 5.38
C GLN A 46 7.71 9.00 5.78
N ALA A 47 7.03 8.37 4.81
CA ALA A 47 5.83 7.59 5.09
C ALA A 47 6.19 6.31 5.85
N MET A 48 7.17 5.53 5.39
CA MET A 48 7.56 4.31 6.10
C MET A 48 8.05 4.59 7.53
N ASP A 49 8.65 5.76 7.79
CA ASP A 49 9.01 6.18 9.15
C ASP A 49 7.78 6.55 9.99
N ALA A 50 6.89 7.39 9.45
CA ALA A 50 5.68 7.81 10.14
C ALA A 50 4.78 6.62 10.54
N PHE A 51 4.76 5.57 9.71
CA PHE A 51 4.00 4.34 9.96
C PHE A 51 4.79 3.24 10.68
N GLY A 52 6.06 3.47 11.04
CA GLY A 52 6.90 2.50 11.75
C GLY A 52 7.20 1.23 10.94
N LEU A 53 7.31 1.37 9.62
CA LEU A 53 7.48 0.29 8.65
C LEU A 53 8.90 0.17 8.10
N ARG A 54 9.80 1.13 8.36
CA ARG A 54 11.15 1.09 7.82
C ARG A 54 11.83 -0.25 8.12
N HIS A 55 12.34 -0.89 7.08
CA HIS A 55 13.19 -2.07 7.15
C HIS A 55 14.54 -1.73 6.52
N SER A 56 15.48 -1.36 7.37
CA SER A 56 16.77 -0.88 6.88
C SER A 56 17.60 -1.98 6.24
N GLY A 57 18.26 -1.63 5.13
CA GLY A 57 19.17 -2.51 4.39
C GLY A 57 18.53 -3.77 3.79
N ALA A 58 17.20 -3.79 3.60
CA ALA A 58 16.47 -4.97 3.17
C ALA A 58 16.16 -5.02 1.66
N SER A 59 16.48 -3.96 0.92
CA SER A 59 16.51 -4.01 -0.55
C SER A 59 17.69 -4.86 -1.05
N LEU A 60 17.64 -5.31 -2.31
CA LEU A 60 18.70 -6.09 -2.96
C LEU A 60 20.03 -5.34 -3.07
N ASP A 61 19.98 -4.01 -3.13
CA ASP A 61 21.12 -3.10 -3.20
C ASP A 61 21.55 -2.57 -1.81
N GLY A 62 20.94 -3.05 -0.74
CA GLY A 62 21.20 -2.58 0.62
C GLY A 62 20.49 -1.27 0.98
N GLY A 63 19.53 -0.81 0.17
CA GLY A 63 18.63 0.29 0.51
C GLY A 63 17.54 -0.11 1.53
N ASP A 64 16.85 0.91 2.04
CA ASP A 64 15.74 0.76 2.99
C ASP A 64 14.42 0.54 2.24
N ILE A 65 13.58 -0.35 2.75
CA ILE A 65 12.24 -0.62 2.20
C ILE A 65 11.16 -0.58 3.28
N ALA A 66 9.92 -0.35 2.89
CA ALA A 66 8.79 -0.51 3.80
C ALA A 66 8.48 -1.99 4.06
N ARG A 67 8.21 -2.34 5.32
CA ARG A 67 7.54 -3.61 5.67
C ARG A 67 6.15 -3.64 5.04
N PRO A 68 5.74 -4.76 4.42
CA PRO A 68 4.40 -4.90 3.85
C PRO A 68 3.31 -4.63 4.88
N ALA A 69 2.43 -3.69 4.56
CA ALA A 69 1.31 -3.28 5.40
C ALA A 69 0.14 -2.80 4.54
N VAL A 70 -1.05 -2.82 5.12
CA VAL A 70 -2.25 -2.15 4.57
C VAL A 70 -2.93 -1.40 5.69
N PHE A 71 -3.34 -0.17 5.40
CA PHE A 71 -4.12 0.68 6.30
C PHE A 71 -5.40 1.06 5.58
N LEU A 72 -6.52 1.03 6.31
CA LEU A 72 -7.76 1.67 5.90
C LEU A 72 -7.91 2.93 6.72
N VAL A 73 -7.97 4.05 6.00
CA VAL A 73 -8.08 5.39 6.58
C VAL A 73 -9.49 5.89 6.26
N ASP A 74 -10.20 6.38 7.26
CA ASP A 74 -11.53 6.96 7.09
C ASP A 74 -11.46 8.39 6.52
N ARG A 75 -12.62 8.99 6.26
CA ARG A 75 -12.73 10.35 5.71
C ARG A 75 -12.25 11.44 6.66
N GLU A 76 -12.13 11.15 7.95
CA GLU A 76 -11.58 12.07 8.95
C GLU A 76 -10.04 11.96 9.03
N GLY A 77 -9.43 11.09 8.22
CA GLY A 77 -7.99 10.85 8.22
C GLY A 77 -7.52 9.92 9.34
N LYS A 78 -8.43 9.18 10.00
CA LYS A 78 -8.07 8.25 11.08
C LYS A 78 -7.91 6.84 10.54
N ILE A 79 -6.97 6.09 11.11
CA ILE A 79 -6.78 4.67 10.77
C ILE A 79 -7.93 3.87 11.41
N ALA A 80 -8.90 3.46 10.61
CA ALA A 80 -10.02 2.62 11.03
C ALA A 80 -9.61 1.14 11.14
N TRP A 81 -8.67 0.71 10.30
CA TRP A 81 -8.13 -0.64 10.34
C TRP A 81 -6.70 -0.68 9.81
N ARG A 82 -5.89 -1.62 10.31
CA ARG A 82 -4.56 -1.89 9.78
C ARG A 82 -4.19 -3.35 9.89
N MET A 83 -3.41 -3.82 8.92
CA MET A 83 -2.71 -5.10 9.00
C MET A 83 -1.23 -4.88 8.78
N LEU A 84 -0.47 -5.12 9.85
CA LEU A 84 0.98 -5.21 9.82
C LEU A 84 1.38 -6.67 9.83
N THR A 85 2.36 -7.06 9.02
CA THR A 85 2.94 -8.39 9.12
C THR A 85 4.43 -8.33 9.46
N PRO A 86 4.88 -9.05 10.50
CA PRO A 86 6.32 -9.24 10.73
C PRO A 86 6.92 -10.19 9.68
N ASN A 87 6.10 -11.00 9.01
CA ASN A 87 6.50 -11.92 7.97
C ASN A 87 6.34 -11.28 6.59
N LEU A 88 7.46 -10.99 5.93
CA LEU A 88 7.53 -10.38 4.61
C LEU A 88 6.88 -11.22 3.50
N ARG A 89 6.49 -12.47 3.74
CA ARG A 89 5.76 -13.34 2.78
C ARG A 89 4.25 -13.25 2.91
N VAL A 90 3.75 -12.74 4.04
CA VAL A 90 2.31 -12.56 4.21
C VAL A 90 1.90 -11.30 3.46
N ARG A 91 0.82 -11.41 2.69
CA ARG A 91 0.21 -10.30 1.97
C ARG A 91 -1.26 -10.27 2.31
N VAL A 92 -1.80 -9.08 2.53
CA VAL A 92 -3.24 -8.86 2.61
C VAL A 92 -3.84 -9.24 1.26
N ARG A 93 -4.87 -10.07 1.28
CA ARG A 93 -5.62 -10.41 0.09
C ARG A 93 -6.64 -9.29 -0.21
N PRO A 94 -6.89 -8.95 -1.48
CA PRO A 94 -7.88 -7.91 -1.82
C PRO A 94 -9.27 -8.18 -1.25
N GLU A 95 -9.67 -9.45 -1.15
CA GLU A 95 -10.95 -9.86 -0.55
C GLU A 95 -11.06 -9.45 0.92
N THR A 96 -9.96 -9.47 1.67
CA THR A 96 -9.92 -9.00 3.06
C THR A 96 -10.17 -7.49 3.13
N VAL A 97 -9.57 -6.72 2.20
CA VAL A 97 -9.78 -5.27 2.14
C VAL A 97 -11.22 -4.92 1.83
N VAL A 98 -11.81 -5.56 0.81
CA VAL A 98 -13.23 -5.37 0.45
C VAL A 98 -14.14 -5.69 1.65
N ALA A 99 -13.91 -6.81 2.32
CA ALA A 99 -14.70 -7.21 3.48
C ALA A 99 -14.58 -6.23 4.66
N GLN A 100 -13.40 -5.64 4.88
CA GLN A 100 -13.20 -4.62 5.93
C GLN A 100 -13.85 -3.28 5.55
N LEU A 101 -13.70 -2.83 4.30
CA LEU A 101 -14.35 -1.63 3.79
C LEU A 101 -15.88 -1.73 3.88
N ALA A 102 -16.47 -2.89 3.58
CA ALA A 102 -17.91 -3.10 3.69
C ALA A 102 -18.45 -3.01 5.14
N GLN A 103 -17.57 -3.12 6.14
CA GLN A 103 -17.92 -2.94 7.56
C GLN A 103 -17.73 -1.49 8.03
N MET A 104 -17.04 -0.65 7.26
CA MET A 104 -16.85 0.77 7.51
C MET A 104 -18.08 1.51 6.95
N HIS A 105 -19.07 1.75 7.81
CA HIS A 105 -20.27 2.55 7.49
C HIS A 105 -20.03 4.03 7.74
#